data_AF-A0AAU9TT74-F1
#
_entry.id   AF-A0AAU9TT74-F1
#
_cell.length_a   1.000
_cell.length_b   1.000
_cell.length_c   1.000
_cell.angle_alpha   90.00
_cell.angle_beta   90.00
_cell.angle_gamma   90.00
#
_symmetry.space_group_name_H-M   'P 1'
#
loop_
_entity.id
_entity.type
_entity.pdbx_description
1 polymer ?
#
loop_
_entity_poly.entity_id
_entity_poly.type
_entity_poly.pdbx_seq_one_letter_code
_entity_poly.pdbx_strand_id
1 'polypeptide(L)'
;MTDSLEISIHEAEETLPENLQLYKNIDTIWMLSHAYLLPNLPMWVGFNCLISNNEDKPKQVVSYLTPINLSPTNISVVLEIMEQSLKIRDEVKQSCIQITYDLAIAKVALQIQATEAPKFDNLFIHLGPFHIKMSYFKAIGKFMADCGLSNVMVHSSLLASGSVAGFQEGKHFNRKRLHPLVYYARTYA
;
A
#
# COMPACT_ATOMS: atom_id res chain seq x y z
N MET A 1 -29.82 19.75 8.84
CA MET A 1 -29.05 19.61 7.58
C MET A 1 -27.79 18.78 7.83
N THR A 2 -27.90 17.76 8.68
CA THR A 2 -26.82 16.88 9.17
C THR A 2 -27.23 15.40 9.05
N ASP A 3 -28.54 15.11 9.00
CA ASP A 3 -29.07 13.74 8.88
C ASP A 3 -28.79 13.08 7.51
N SER A 4 -28.49 13.86 6.47
CA SER A 4 -28.21 13.32 5.12
C SER A 4 -26.78 12.79 4.96
N LEU A 5 -25.88 13.15 5.88
CA LEU A 5 -24.45 12.79 5.85
C LEU A 5 -24.14 11.56 6.72
N GLU A 6 -24.93 11.31 7.78
CA GLU A 6 -24.74 10.14 8.65
C GLU A 6 -25.20 8.83 7.99
N ILE A 7 -26.20 8.88 7.10
CA ILE A 7 -26.76 7.71 6.42
C ILE A 7 -25.74 7.08 5.43
N SER A 8 -24.84 7.89 4.85
CA SER A 8 -23.85 7.42 3.86
C SER A 8 -22.70 6.61 4.48
N ILE A 9 -22.37 6.83 5.75
CA ILE A 9 -21.24 6.14 6.41
C ILE A 9 -21.64 4.73 6.84
N HIS A 10 -22.89 4.53 7.28
CA HIS A 10 -23.39 3.21 7.68
C HIS A 10 -23.72 2.28 6.50
N GLU A 11 -24.18 2.80 5.35
CA GLU A 11 -24.40 1.97 4.15
C GLU A 11 -23.09 1.49 3.50
N ALA A 12 -21.98 2.21 3.69
CA ALA A 12 -20.67 1.79 3.18
C ALA A 12 -20.05 0.63 3.99
N GLU A 13 -20.51 0.38 5.21
CA GLU A 13 -19.99 -0.68 6.09
C GLU A 13 -20.57 -2.08 5.80
N GLU A 14 -21.62 -2.21 4.99
CA GLU A 14 -22.40 -3.46 4.86
C GLU A 14 -22.16 -4.30 3.59
N THR A 15 -21.22 -3.92 2.72
CA THR A 15 -20.85 -4.79 1.60
C THR A 15 -19.55 -5.53 1.89
N LEU A 16 -19.62 -6.50 2.83
CA LEU A 16 -18.56 -7.50 2.89
C LEU A 16 -18.54 -8.23 1.55
N PRO A 17 -17.40 -8.26 0.84
CA PRO A 17 -17.35 -8.96 -0.43
C PRO A 17 -17.57 -10.44 -0.16
N GLU A 18 -18.39 -11.10 -0.98
CA GLU A 18 -18.81 -12.50 -0.78
C GLU A 18 -17.63 -13.47 -0.63
N ASN A 19 -16.50 -13.11 -1.25
CA ASN A 19 -15.26 -13.87 -1.21
C ASN A 19 -14.39 -13.61 0.03
N LEU A 20 -14.75 -12.69 0.93
CA LEU A 20 -13.91 -12.33 2.09
C LEU A 20 -13.64 -13.53 2.98
N GLN A 21 -14.67 -14.34 3.25
CA GLN A 21 -14.52 -15.50 4.12
C GLN A 21 -13.62 -16.56 3.49
N LEU A 22 -13.72 -16.75 2.17
CA LEU A 22 -12.84 -17.65 1.43
C LEU A 22 -11.38 -17.20 1.56
N TYR A 23 -11.08 -15.92 1.30
CA TYR A 23 -9.71 -15.41 1.42
C TYR A 23 -9.19 -15.48 2.86
N LYS A 24 -10.00 -15.15 3.87
CA LYS A 24 -9.63 -15.35 5.28
C LYS A 24 -9.25 -16.79 5.59
N ASN A 25 -10.00 -17.76 5.06
CA ASN A 25 -9.69 -19.18 5.26
C ASN A 25 -8.38 -19.57 4.56
N ILE A 26 -8.15 -19.11 3.33
CA ILE A 26 -6.91 -19.35 2.57
C ILE A 26 -5.70 -18.77 3.31
N ASP A 27 -5.77 -17.53 3.77
CA ASP A 27 -4.73 -16.86 4.56
C ASP A 27 -4.46 -17.63 5.86
N THR A 28 -5.51 -18.07 6.55
CA THR A 28 -5.40 -18.85 7.79
C THR A 28 -4.73 -20.19 7.56
N ILE A 29 -5.09 -20.89 6.48
CA ILE A 29 -4.44 -22.16 6.09
C ILE A 29 -2.96 -21.94 5.82
N TRP A 30 -2.59 -20.87 5.10
CA TRP A 30 -1.19 -20.55 4.83
C TRP A 30 -0.41 -20.22 6.11
N MET A 31 -0.98 -19.41 7.00
CA MET A 31 -0.35 -19.09 8.30
C MET A 31 -0.14 -20.34 9.16
N LEU A 32 -1.16 -21.20 9.27
CA LEU A 32 -1.04 -22.47 10.01
C LEU A 32 0.01 -23.38 9.37
N SER A 33 0.03 -23.48 8.05
CA SER A 33 1.00 -24.31 7.31
C SER A 33 2.46 -23.87 7.58
N HIS A 34 2.70 -22.55 7.69
CA HIS A 34 4.00 -22.00 8.11
C HIS A 34 4.28 -22.24 9.60
N ALA A 35 3.27 -22.10 10.47
CA ALA A 35 3.41 -22.37 11.90
C ALA A 35 3.77 -23.83 12.21
N TYR A 36 3.25 -24.77 11.41
CA TYR A 36 3.58 -26.21 11.49
C TYR A 36 4.83 -26.62 10.70
N LEU A 37 5.58 -25.65 10.13
CA LEU A 37 6.84 -25.88 9.41
C LEU A 37 6.73 -26.93 8.29
N LEU A 38 5.63 -26.92 7.53
CA LEU A 38 5.44 -27.86 6.43
C LEU A 38 6.55 -27.68 5.36
N PRO A 39 7.14 -28.78 4.86
CA PRO A 39 8.21 -28.70 3.88
C PRO A 39 7.71 -28.16 2.53
N ASN A 40 8.59 -27.47 1.79
CA ASN A 40 8.32 -26.93 0.44
C ASN A 40 7.17 -25.92 0.33
N LEU A 41 6.80 -25.26 1.44
CA LEU A 41 5.75 -24.25 1.42
C LEU A 41 6.31 -22.89 0.93
N PRO A 42 5.79 -22.34 -0.18
CA PRO A 42 6.22 -21.03 -0.64
C PRO A 42 5.76 -19.90 0.30
N MET A 43 6.44 -18.76 0.21
CA MET A 43 5.97 -17.51 0.81
C MET A 43 4.63 -17.08 0.18
N TRP A 44 3.94 -16.15 0.84
CA TRP A 44 2.55 -15.79 0.56
C TRP A 44 2.19 -15.64 -0.92
N VAL A 45 3.02 -14.91 -1.68
CA VAL A 45 2.81 -14.71 -3.13
C VAL A 45 2.85 -16.03 -3.90
N GLY A 46 3.86 -16.86 -3.65
CA GLY A 46 3.99 -18.15 -4.33
C GLY A 46 2.86 -19.11 -3.97
N PHE A 47 2.41 -19.11 -2.71
CA PHE A 47 1.25 -19.89 -2.28
C PHE A 47 -0.01 -19.48 -3.04
N ASN A 48 -0.28 -18.17 -3.12
CA ASN A 48 -1.42 -17.65 -3.88
C ASN A 48 -1.32 -17.94 -5.38
N CYS A 49 -0.11 -17.92 -5.96
CA CYS A 49 0.10 -18.30 -7.36
C CYS A 49 -0.19 -19.78 -7.60
N LEU A 50 0.15 -20.68 -6.68
CA LEU A 50 -0.10 -22.11 -6.83
C LEU A 50 -1.59 -22.47 -6.77
N ILE A 51 -2.35 -21.82 -5.88
CA ILE A 51 -3.80 -22.07 -5.74
C ILE A 51 -4.64 -21.30 -6.75
N SER A 52 -4.07 -20.29 -7.40
CA SER A 52 -4.76 -19.49 -8.40
C SER A 52 -4.84 -20.25 -9.72
N ASN A 53 -6.04 -20.62 -10.14
CA ASN A 53 -6.24 -21.08 -11.51
C ASN A 53 -6.00 -19.91 -12.47
N ASN A 54 -5.06 -20.06 -13.40
CA ASN A 54 -4.70 -19.00 -14.36
C ASN A 54 -5.62 -18.96 -15.58
N GLU A 55 -6.38 -20.03 -15.83
CA GLU A 55 -7.16 -20.19 -17.06
C GLU A 55 -8.44 -19.33 -17.08
N ASP A 56 -9.03 -19.04 -15.92
CA ASP A 56 -10.33 -18.37 -15.80
C ASP A 56 -10.24 -16.86 -15.47
N LYS A 57 -9.03 -16.31 -15.32
CA LYS A 57 -8.85 -14.92 -14.87
C LYS A 57 -8.72 -13.95 -16.05
N PRO A 58 -9.45 -12.80 -16.04
CA PRO A 58 -9.30 -11.80 -17.08
C PRO A 58 -7.87 -11.27 -17.10
N LYS A 59 -7.27 -11.16 -18.29
CA LYS A 59 -5.92 -10.62 -18.46
C LYS A 59 -5.91 -9.14 -18.10
N GLN A 60 -4.96 -8.76 -17.25
CA GLN A 60 -4.71 -7.36 -16.95
C GLN A 60 -4.07 -6.67 -18.17
N VAL A 61 -4.69 -5.59 -18.65
CA VAL A 61 -4.14 -4.73 -19.70
C VAL A 61 -3.48 -3.54 -19.03
N VAL A 62 -2.21 -3.29 -19.36
CA VAL A 62 -1.44 -2.15 -18.84
C VAL A 62 -1.21 -1.17 -19.99
N SER A 63 -1.64 0.07 -19.78
CA SER A 63 -1.47 1.18 -20.72
C SER A 63 -0.73 2.32 -20.04
N TYR A 64 0.09 3.04 -20.81
CA TYR A 64 0.84 4.20 -20.33
C TYR A 64 0.18 5.48 -20.83
N LEU A 65 0.03 6.45 -19.94
CA LEU A 65 -0.41 7.80 -20.29
C LEU A 65 0.77 8.66 -20.71
N THR A 66 0.50 9.69 -21.51
CA THR A 66 1.51 10.66 -21.94
C THR A 66 2.05 11.43 -20.73
N PRO A 67 3.37 11.42 -20.47
CA PRO A 67 3.95 12.16 -19.35
C PRO A 67 3.76 13.67 -19.51
N ILE A 68 3.39 14.35 -18.43
CA ILE A 68 3.31 15.81 -18.39
C ILE A 68 4.69 16.36 -18.00
N ASN A 69 5.28 17.19 -18.87
CA ASN A 69 6.61 17.76 -18.65
C ASN A 69 6.57 19.02 -17.75
N LEU A 70 6.02 18.87 -16.54
CA LEU A 70 5.95 19.91 -15.51
C LEU A 70 6.14 19.28 -14.13
N SER A 71 6.41 20.11 -13.12
CA SER A 71 6.54 19.60 -11.74
C SER A 71 5.26 18.89 -11.31
N PRO A 72 5.35 17.66 -10.78
CA PRO A 72 4.18 16.88 -10.36
C PRO A 72 3.48 17.48 -9.12
N THR A 73 4.11 18.42 -8.43
CA THR A 73 3.53 19.18 -7.32
C THR A 73 2.77 20.44 -7.76
N ASN A 74 2.83 20.79 -9.04
CA ASN A 74 2.07 21.93 -9.56
C ASN A 74 0.57 21.60 -9.56
N ILE A 75 -0.24 22.46 -8.96
CA ILE A 75 -1.70 22.32 -8.84
C ILE A 75 -2.34 22.03 -10.21
N SER A 76 -1.92 22.72 -11.27
CA SER A 76 -2.46 22.51 -12.62
C SER A 76 -2.17 21.12 -13.17
N VAL A 77 -1.01 20.54 -12.82
CA VAL A 77 -0.65 19.17 -13.21
C VAL A 77 -1.51 18.15 -12.46
N VAL A 78 -1.70 18.37 -11.15
CA VAL A 78 -2.56 17.50 -10.34
C VAL A 78 -4.00 17.54 -10.84
N LEU A 79 -4.52 18.73 -11.15
CA LEU A 79 -5.85 18.91 -11.69
C LEU A 79 -6.02 18.19 -13.05
N GLU A 80 -5.08 18.37 -13.98
CA GLU A 80 -5.10 17.69 -15.28
C GLU A 80 -5.12 16.16 -15.11
N ILE A 81 -4.31 15.62 -14.20
CA ILE A 81 -4.30 14.17 -13.91
C ILE A 81 -5.64 13.70 -13.36
N MET A 82 -6.25 14.46 -12.44
CA MET A 82 -7.57 14.14 -11.89
C MET A 82 -8.66 14.16 -12.97
N GLU A 83 -8.64 15.13 -13.89
CA GLU A 83 -9.59 15.20 -15.00
C GLU A 83 -9.37 14.08 -16.03
N GLN A 84 -8.12 13.76 -16.37
CA GLN A 84 -7.79 12.62 -17.22
C GLN A 84 -8.27 11.30 -16.61
N SER A 85 -8.14 11.15 -15.29
CA SER A 85 -8.59 9.94 -14.58
C SER A 85 -10.11 9.76 -14.67
N LEU A 86 -10.89 10.84 -14.59
CA LEU A 86 -12.34 10.78 -14.79
C LEU A 86 -12.69 10.38 -16.24
N LYS A 87 -11.97 10.90 -17.25
CA LYS A 87 -12.17 10.49 -18.65
C LYS A 87 -11.88 9.00 -18.83
N ILE A 88 -10.77 8.51 -18.28
CA ILE A 88 -10.41 7.09 -18.33
C ILE A 88 -11.48 6.23 -17.66
N ARG A 89 -11.96 6.63 -16.49
CA ARG A 89 -13.05 5.95 -15.78
C ARG A 89 -14.28 5.78 -16.70
N ASP A 90 -14.65 6.84 -17.40
CA ASP A 90 -15.81 6.83 -18.31
C ASP A 90 -15.57 5.92 -19.52
N GLU A 91 -14.36 5.93 -20.08
CA GLU A 91 -13.94 5.03 -21.17
C GLU A 91 -13.99 3.55 -20.76
N VAL A 92 -13.57 3.22 -19.53
CA VAL A 92 -13.60 1.86 -18.98
C VAL A 92 -14.94 1.48 -18.33
N LYS A 93 -15.90 2.41 -18.28
CA LYS A 93 -17.24 2.24 -17.68
C LYS A 93 -17.21 1.77 -16.23
N GLN A 94 -16.30 2.31 -15.43
CA GLN A 94 -16.23 2.03 -13.99
C GLN A 94 -16.96 3.11 -13.18
N SER A 95 -17.51 2.76 -12.02
CA SER A 95 -18.17 3.73 -11.13
C SER A 95 -17.17 4.64 -10.42
N CYS A 96 -16.01 4.10 -10.05
CA CYS A 96 -14.93 4.78 -9.35
C CYS A 96 -13.59 4.40 -9.98
N ILE A 97 -12.59 5.28 -9.88
CA ILE A 97 -11.22 5.00 -10.29
C ILE A 97 -10.26 5.31 -9.14
N GLN A 98 -9.31 4.42 -8.94
CA GLN A 98 -8.29 4.53 -7.91
C GLN A 98 -7.05 5.25 -8.47
N ILE A 99 -6.59 6.29 -7.77
CA ILE A 99 -5.36 7.02 -8.13
C ILE A 99 -4.38 6.95 -6.98
N THR A 100 -3.15 6.60 -7.33
CA THR A 100 -2.04 6.49 -6.39
C THR A 100 -1.11 7.70 -6.52
N TYR A 101 -0.85 8.40 -5.41
CA TYR A 101 0.06 9.55 -5.39
C TYR A 101 1.16 9.42 -4.35
N ASP A 102 2.28 10.11 -4.60
CA ASP A 102 3.25 10.42 -3.55
C ASP A 102 2.67 11.42 -2.54
N LEU A 103 3.17 11.41 -1.31
CA LEU A 103 2.56 12.15 -0.19
C LEU A 103 2.35 13.64 -0.48
N ALA A 104 3.31 14.30 -1.12
CA ALA A 104 3.23 15.72 -1.44
C ALA A 104 2.12 16.02 -2.46
N ILE A 105 1.92 15.11 -3.42
CA ILE A 105 0.91 15.24 -4.49
C ILE A 105 -0.47 14.87 -3.94
N ALA A 106 -0.56 13.81 -3.14
CA ALA A 106 -1.80 13.37 -2.48
C ALA A 106 -2.42 14.49 -1.64
N LYS A 107 -1.59 15.26 -0.91
CA LYS A 107 -2.05 16.41 -0.14
C LYS A 107 -2.76 17.46 -1.03
N VAL A 108 -2.17 17.79 -2.17
CA VAL A 108 -2.75 18.76 -3.12
C VAL A 108 -4.02 18.19 -3.74
N ALA A 109 -4.00 16.93 -4.17
CA ALA A 109 -5.14 16.27 -4.79
C ALA A 109 -6.36 16.19 -3.85
N LEU A 110 -6.15 15.86 -2.57
CA LEU A 110 -7.21 15.84 -1.56
C LEU A 110 -7.77 17.24 -1.27
N GLN A 111 -6.94 18.28 -1.31
CA GLN A 111 -7.41 19.67 -1.19
C GLN A 111 -8.29 20.07 -2.37
N ILE A 112 -7.90 19.70 -3.60
CA ILE A 112 -8.71 19.94 -4.80
C ILE A 112 -10.03 19.17 -4.70
N GLN A 113 -9.98 17.88 -4.35
CA GLN A 113 -11.17 17.03 -4.20
C GLN A 113 -12.16 17.61 -3.19
N ALA A 114 -11.68 18.06 -2.03
CA ALA A 114 -12.53 18.69 -1.01
C ALA A 114 -13.11 20.04 -1.46
N THR A 115 -12.36 20.81 -2.28
CA THR A 115 -12.78 22.14 -2.72
C THR A 115 -13.77 22.08 -3.89
N GLU A 116 -13.58 21.14 -4.82
CA GLU A 116 -14.40 20.96 -6.02
C GLU A 116 -15.48 19.88 -5.87
N ALA A 117 -15.77 19.43 -4.64
CA ALA A 117 -16.82 18.46 -4.37
C ALA A 117 -18.17 18.96 -4.96
N PRO A 118 -18.92 18.11 -5.70
CA PRO A 118 -18.77 16.66 -5.84
C PRO A 118 -18.03 16.18 -7.11
N LYS A 119 -17.35 17.08 -7.85
CA LYS A 119 -16.77 16.78 -9.18
C LYS A 119 -15.83 15.56 -9.15
N PHE A 120 -15.07 15.39 -8.07
CA PHE A 120 -14.04 14.37 -7.93
C PHE A 120 -14.36 13.27 -6.91
N ASP A 121 -15.61 13.12 -6.48
CA ASP A 121 -15.98 12.15 -5.42
C ASP A 121 -15.78 10.70 -5.86
N ASN A 122 -15.83 10.46 -7.17
CA ASN A 122 -15.59 9.15 -7.78
C ASN A 122 -14.10 8.83 -7.98
N LEU A 123 -13.20 9.67 -7.47
CA LEU A 123 -11.76 9.40 -7.43
C LEU A 123 -11.37 8.90 -6.05
N PHE A 124 -10.93 7.65 -5.96
CA PHE A 124 -10.34 7.13 -4.74
C PHE A 124 -8.84 7.44 -4.68
N ILE A 125 -8.50 8.52 -3.97
CA ILE A 125 -7.12 8.97 -3.80
C ILE A 125 -6.46 8.22 -2.63
N HIS A 126 -5.34 7.56 -2.89
CA HIS A 126 -4.55 6.92 -1.83
C HIS A 126 -3.04 7.05 -2.07
N LEU A 127 -2.28 6.78 -1.01
CA LEU A 127 -0.82 6.88 -1.04
C LEU A 127 -0.19 5.74 -1.83
N GLY A 128 0.93 6.06 -2.48
CA GLY A 128 1.88 5.12 -3.05
C GLY A 128 2.19 3.94 -2.13
N PRO A 129 2.30 2.70 -2.65
CA PRO A 129 2.64 1.54 -1.82
C PRO A 129 4.00 1.73 -1.12
N PHE A 130 4.91 2.53 -1.69
CA PHE A 130 6.16 2.91 -1.03
C PHE A 130 5.93 3.83 0.17
N HIS A 131 5.08 4.84 0.05
CA HIS A 131 4.74 5.73 1.17
C HIS A 131 3.99 5.02 2.28
N ILE A 132 3.08 4.09 1.94
CA ILE A 132 2.40 3.23 2.94
C ILE A 132 3.43 2.41 3.72
N LYS A 133 4.36 1.74 3.02
CA LYS A 133 5.44 0.96 3.67
C LYS A 133 6.34 1.84 4.54
N MET A 134 6.72 3.02 4.06
CA MET A 134 7.58 3.94 4.82
C MET A 134 6.88 4.44 6.09
N SER A 135 5.59 4.78 6.01
CA SER A 135 4.79 5.15 7.19
C SER A 135 4.70 4.01 8.21
N TYR A 136 4.48 2.77 7.75
CA TYR A 136 4.47 1.58 8.59
C TYR A 136 5.83 1.34 9.27
N PHE A 137 6.93 1.37 8.51
CA PHE A 137 8.27 1.21 9.07
C PHE A 137 8.62 2.31 10.05
N LYS A 138 8.21 3.56 9.79
CA LYS A 138 8.43 4.67 10.71
C LYS A 138 7.69 4.47 12.04
N ALA A 139 6.46 3.98 12.00
CA ALA A 139 5.69 3.67 13.20
C ALA A 139 6.35 2.55 14.02
N ILE A 140 6.74 1.45 13.36
CA ILE A 140 7.46 0.33 14.02
C ILE A 140 8.83 0.77 14.53
N GLY A 141 9.58 1.52 13.73
CA GLY A 141 10.91 2.03 14.10
C GLY A 141 10.84 2.95 15.31
N LYS A 142 9.74 3.69 15.49
CA LYS A 142 9.48 4.46 16.70
C LYS A 142 9.18 3.57 17.90
N PHE A 143 8.41 2.50 17.72
CA PHE A 143 8.14 1.51 18.78
C PHE A 143 9.41 0.76 19.21
N MET A 144 10.27 0.43 18.26
CA MET A 144 11.55 -0.26 18.48
C MET A 144 12.70 0.71 18.80
N ALA A 145 12.42 2.01 18.90
CA ALA A 145 13.42 2.97 19.34
C ALA A 145 13.88 2.54 20.75
N ASP A 146 15.20 2.54 20.94
CA ASP A 146 15.83 2.27 22.24
C ASP A 146 15.65 0.84 22.82
N CYS A 147 15.09 -0.11 22.05
CA CYS A 147 15.01 -1.51 22.49
C CYS A 147 16.35 -2.28 22.35
N GLY A 148 17.44 -1.59 22.02
CA GLY A 148 18.77 -2.18 21.82
C GLY A 148 19.00 -2.84 20.45
N LEU A 149 17.95 -3.06 19.64
CA LEU A 149 18.11 -3.68 18.31
C LEU A 149 19.08 -2.90 17.41
N SER A 150 18.95 -1.56 17.38
CA SER A 150 19.87 -0.70 16.61
C SER A 150 21.32 -0.86 17.08
N ASN A 151 21.56 -1.03 18.38
CA ASN A 151 22.90 -1.24 18.92
C ASN A 151 23.46 -2.59 18.48
N VAL A 152 22.68 -3.66 18.56
CA VAL A 152 23.07 -4.99 18.07
C VAL A 152 23.43 -4.93 16.58
N MET A 153 22.63 -4.26 15.76
CA MET A 153 22.90 -4.10 14.33
C MET A 153 24.15 -3.27 14.03
N VAL A 154 24.44 -2.26 14.87
CA VAL A 154 25.66 -1.45 14.74
C VAL A 154 26.90 -2.23 15.16
N HIS A 155 26.86 -2.91 16.30
CA HIS A 155 27.99 -3.72 16.79
C HIS A 155 28.28 -4.95 15.91
N SER A 156 27.25 -5.52 15.27
CA SER A 156 27.41 -6.61 14.29
C SER A 156 27.83 -6.14 12.89
N SER A 157 28.12 -4.84 12.69
CA SER A 157 28.48 -4.25 11.39
C SER A 157 27.42 -4.42 10.30
N LEU A 158 26.17 -4.74 10.67
CA LEU A 158 25.04 -4.82 9.73
C LEU A 158 24.54 -3.44 9.32
N LEU A 159 24.63 -2.46 10.22
CA LEU A 159 24.15 -1.09 10.04
C LEU A 159 25.20 -0.10 10.54
N ALA A 160 25.58 0.89 9.74
CA ALA A 160 26.43 1.99 10.22
C ALA A 160 25.64 2.89 11.20
N SER A 161 26.31 3.44 12.22
CA SER A 161 25.68 4.32 13.22
C SER A 161 24.92 5.50 12.58
N GLY A 162 25.51 6.13 11.56
CA GLY A 162 24.87 7.22 10.80
C GLY A 162 23.67 6.79 9.94
N SER A 163 23.40 5.48 9.80
CA SER A 163 22.29 4.94 9.00
C SER A 163 21.10 4.47 9.84
N VAL A 164 21.20 4.52 11.18
CA VAL A 164 20.15 4.06 12.10
C VAL A 164 18.83 4.81 11.89
N ALA A 165 18.87 6.14 11.83
CA ALA A 165 17.68 6.95 11.63
C ALA A 165 16.97 6.61 10.30
N GLY A 166 17.72 6.50 9.20
CA GLY A 166 17.13 6.14 7.91
C GLY A 166 16.60 4.70 7.84
N PHE A 167 17.14 3.78 8.65
CA PHE A 167 16.56 2.44 8.82
C PHE A 167 15.25 2.50 9.63
N GLN A 168 15.23 3.17 10.78
CA GLN A 168 14.04 3.30 11.61
C GLN A 168 12.90 4.04 10.90
N GLU A 169 13.21 5.03 10.06
CA GLU A 169 12.23 5.75 9.26
C GLU A 169 11.79 5.00 7.98
N GLY A 170 12.38 3.84 7.68
CA GLY A 170 12.10 3.07 6.46
C GLY A 170 12.66 3.68 5.16
N LYS A 171 13.33 4.84 5.21
CA LYS A 171 13.95 5.51 4.06
C LYS A 171 15.09 4.68 3.43
N HIS A 172 15.73 3.83 4.22
CA HIS A 172 16.81 2.93 3.78
C HIS A 172 16.34 1.50 3.45
N PHE A 173 15.05 1.30 3.15
CA PHE A 173 14.46 -0.02 2.88
C PHE A 173 15.29 -0.87 1.91
N ASN A 174 15.72 -0.29 0.78
CA ASN A 174 16.46 -1.01 -0.27
C ASN A 174 17.98 -1.09 -0.07
N ARG A 175 18.58 -0.32 0.84
CA ARG A 175 20.06 -0.22 0.93
C ARG A 175 20.73 -1.50 1.44
N LYS A 176 20.07 -2.23 2.34
CA LYS A 176 20.60 -3.47 2.96
C LYS A 176 19.53 -4.55 3.20
N ARG A 177 18.26 -4.30 2.84
CA ARG A 177 17.10 -5.19 3.12
C ARG A 177 17.11 -5.74 4.56
N LEU A 178 17.46 -4.89 5.53
CA LEU A 178 17.63 -5.29 6.93
C LEU A 178 16.30 -5.66 7.60
N HIS A 179 15.18 -5.03 7.20
CA HIS A 179 13.86 -5.36 7.77
C HIS A 179 13.48 -6.84 7.54
N PRO A 180 13.62 -7.40 6.33
CA PRO A 180 13.50 -8.86 6.13
C PRO A 180 14.49 -9.70 6.95
N LEU A 181 15.75 -9.29 7.06
CA LEU A 181 16.78 -10.08 7.79
C LEU A 181 16.48 -10.18 9.28
N VAL A 182 16.04 -9.08 9.91
CA VAL A 182 15.63 -9.07 11.33
C VAL A 182 14.44 -10.01 11.56
N TYR A 183 13.52 -10.10 10.60
CA TYR A 183 12.41 -11.04 10.68
C TYR A 183 12.89 -12.50 10.67
N TYR A 184 13.78 -12.87 9.74
CA TYR A 184 14.32 -14.24 9.67
C TYR A 184 15.16 -14.62 10.90
N ALA A 185 15.91 -13.68 11.48
CA ALA A 185 16.70 -13.96 12.68
C ALA A 185 15.86 -14.44 13.87
N ARG A 186 14.57 -14.06 13.94
CA ARG A 186 13.63 -14.53 14.96
C ARG A 186 13.19 -15.98 14.74
N THR A 187 13.18 -16.46 13.50
CA THR A 187 12.64 -17.79 13.16
C THR A 187 13.62 -18.94 13.46
N TYR A 188 14.91 -18.61 13.67
CA TYR A 188 15.98 -19.57 13.95
C TYR A 188 16.56 -19.46 15.38
N ALA A 189 15.93 -18.66 16.24
CA ALA A 189 16.27 -18.53 17.67
C ALA A 189 15.19 -19.19 18.52
#